data_AF-A0A832NHP8-F1
#
_entry.id   AF-A0A832NHP8-F1
#
_cell.length_a   1.000
_cell.length_b   1.000
_cell.length_c   1.000
_cell.angle_alpha   90.00
_cell.angle_beta   90.00
_cell.angle_gamma   90.00
#
_symmetry.space_group_name_H-M   'P 1'
#
loop_
_entity.id
_entity.type
_entity.pdbx_description
1 polymer ?
#
loop_
_entity_poly.entity_id
_entity_poly.type
_entity_poly.pdbx_seq_one_letter_code
_entity_poly.pdbx_strand_id
1 'polypeptide(L)'
;MLDPKLLERFEQFALSFIDEDGYPASIPVTVALIDGQIRLKVPRGFDPERLQSKIANLVANHITPLPSGGYTDRRYIVFRGRVIHAEGGELQLETFREYSWDEHKTPFPEYVEITTNSARAYLESLGKRLGETFKPRLGLFWSFFRTVRLPFLLATLGPVLVGGGAAYYRGYFHPVLLLLTFAGLALIHMALNLANDYYDTLLGADVVNRRPTPFSGGSRALIYGLVSTTEARILFSSLFAAGVGVGAYLALLRGPLEIAILIVSGIFLAYFYTAPPFKLAYRGLGEFAVFAGFGPLIVLGTYFVQAGSLDSAALMASIPAGLLIMLILYVNEIPDALFDKEAGKRTLVTRLSKRGVMVLLAAFLLLVYLFIALIPVLSLGPPTVLIALTTIPLSLRVFKEVDRNFGNQYAMIPSMSLNVKNSVVTCILLAAGYFVGALL
;
A
#
# COMPACT_ATOMS: atom_id res chain seq x y z
N MET A 1 30.69 17.54 -20.20
CA MET A 1 31.79 17.53 -19.23
C MET A 1 31.25 16.96 -17.93
N LEU A 2 31.95 15.98 -17.36
CA LEU A 2 31.66 15.49 -16.00
C LEU A 2 31.93 16.61 -15.00
N ASP A 3 31.00 16.84 -14.06
CA ASP A 3 31.23 17.77 -12.95
C ASP A 3 32.23 17.11 -11.97
N PRO A 4 33.44 17.66 -11.77
CA PRO A 4 34.43 17.10 -10.86
C PRO A 4 33.91 16.98 -9.42
N LYS A 5 33.01 17.89 -9.01
CA LYS A 5 32.40 17.89 -7.66
C LYS A 5 31.51 16.68 -7.40
N LEU A 6 31.11 15.97 -8.46
CA LEU A 6 30.22 14.83 -8.33
C LEU A 6 30.94 13.61 -7.74
N LEU A 7 32.23 13.41 -8.08
CA LEU A 7 33.05 12.33 -7.53
C LEU A 7 33.48 12.57 -6.08
N GLU A 8 33.66 13.83 -5.68
CA GLU A 8 34.01 14.21 -4.30
C GLU A 8 32.96 13.80 -3.26
N ARG A 9 31.73 13.48 -3.70
CA ARG A 9 30.64 13.02 -2.84
C ARG A 9 30.70 11.52 -2.50
N PHE A 10 31.67 10.78 -3.03
CA PHE A 10 31.79 9.34 -2.89
C PHE A 10 33.13 8.95 -2.24
N GLU A 11 33.09 7.94 -1.39
CA GLU A 11 34.26 7.48 -0.62
C GLU A 11 34.83 6.17 -1.18
N GLN A 12 34.01 5.38 -1.85
CA GLN A 12 34.35 4.07 -2.35
C GLN A 12 34.23 4.03 -3.87
N PHE A 13 35.23 3.44 -4.52
CA PHE A 13 35.30 3.31 -5.97
C PHE A 13 35.71 1.89 -6.36
N ALA A 14 35.01 1.32 -7.33
CA ALA A 14 35.31 0.02 -7.90
C ALA A 14 35.19 0.08 -9.42
N LEU A 15 36.06 -0.65 -10.12
CA LEU A 15 35.97 -0.86 -11.55
C LEU A 15 35.42 -2.26 -11.81
N SER A 16 34.23 -2.33 -12.40
CA SER A 16 33.58 -3.59 -12.79
C SER A 16 33.72 -3.82 -14.30
N PHE A 17 34.09 -5.02 -14.70
CA PHE A 17 34.32 -5.41 -16.10
C PHE A 17 34.00 -6.89 -16.33
N ILE A 18 33.99 -7.32 -17.59
CA ILE A 18 33.92 -8.75 -17.93
C ILE A 18 35.35 -9.25 -18.12
N ASP A 19 35.73 -10.28 -17.37
CA ASP A 19 37.05 -10.90 -17.47
C ASP A 19 37.17 -11.78 -18.73
N GLU A 20 38.30 -12.47 -18.87
CA GLU A 20 38.58 -13.34 -20.02
C GLU A 20 37.72 -14.61 -20.03
N ASP A 21 37.27 -15.06 -18.86
CA ASP A 21 36.39 -16.23 -18.70
C ASP A 21 34.91 -15.86 -18.94
N GLY A 22 34.62 -14.59 -19.19
CA GLY A 22 33.27 -14.08 -19.46
C GLY A 22 32.48 -13.74 -18.20
N TYR A 23 33.11 -13.76 -17.02
CA TYR A 23 32.45 -13.47 -15.75
C TYR A 23 32.60 -11.99 -15.36
N PRO A 24 31.58 -11.41 -14.71
CA PRO A 24 31.69 -10.08 -14.14
C PRO A 24 32.67 -10.08 -12.96
N ALA A 25 33.75 -9.33 -13.09
CA ALA A 25 34.74 -9.09 -12.04
C ALA A 25 34.68 -7.63 -11.56
N SER A 26 35.14 -7.37 -10.34
CA SER A 26 35.25 -6.01 -9.79
C SER A 26 36.51 -5.85 -8.97
N ILE A 27 37.24 -4.75 -9.16
CA ILE A 27 38.44 -4.41 -8.40
C ILE A 27 38.27 -3.04 -7.75
N PRO A 28 38.78 -2.82 -6.52
CA PRO A 28 38.82 -1.48 -5.95
C PRO A 28 39.78 -0.61 -6.75
N VAL A 29 39.45 0.67 -6.93
CA VAL A 29 40.30 1.63 -7.62
C VAL A 29 40.36 2.93 -6.83
N THR A 30 41.40 3.74 -7.06
CA THR A 30 41.36 5.16 -6.67
C THR A 30 41.16 6.01 -7.91
N VAL A 31 40.44 7.12 -7.78
CA VAL A 31 40.02 7.95 -8.90
C VAL A 31 40.65 9.33 -8.79
N ALA A 32 41.20 9.81 -9.90
CA ALA A 32 41.63 11.18 -10.07
C ALA A 32 40.99 11.75 -11.34
N LEU A 33 40.58 13.01 -11.29
CA LEU A 33 40.06 13.72 -12.45
C LEU A 33 41.12 14.71 -12.94
N ILE A 34 41.70 14.45 -14.10
CA ILE A 34 42.78 15.25 -14.69
C ILE A 34 42.31 15.67 -16.09
N ASP A 35 42.28 16.98 -16.36
CA ASP A 35 41.85 17.56 -17.65
C ASP A 35 40.46 17.07 -18.13
N GLY A 36 39.54 16.86 -17.19
CA GLY A 36 38.18 16.38 -17.48
C GLY A 36 38.07 14.89 -17.79
N GLN A 37 39.16 14.12 -17.63
CA GLN A 37 39.18 12.68 -17.84
C GLN A 37 39.38 11.91 -16.53
N ILE A 38 38.75 10.74 -16.48
CA ILE A 38 38.80 9.85 -15.33
C ILE A 38 40.05 8.97 -15.45
N ARG A 39 41.00 9.18 -14.54
CA ARG A 39 42.16 8.30 -14.34
C ARG A 39 41.95 7.43 -13.11
N LEU A 40 42.29 6.17 -13.24
CA LEU A 40 42.07 5.15 -12.22
C LEU A 40 43.39 4.48 -11.89
N LYS A 41 43.68 4.33 -10.60
CA LYS A 41 44.79 3.50 -10.16
C LYS A 41 44.28 2.15 -9.67
N VAL A 42 44.84 1.07 -10.21
CA VAL A 42 44.47 -0.30 -9.86
C VAL A 42 45.25 -0.83 -8.65
N PRO A 43 44.77 -1.89 -7.98
CA PRO A 43 45.49 -2.50 -6.87
C PRO A 43 46.82 -3.11 -7.31
N ARG A 44 47.80 -3.18 -6.40
CA ARG A 44 49.07 -3.88 -6.66
C ARG A 44 48.80 -5.35 -7.01
N GLY A 45 49.44 -5.83 -8.07
CA GLY A 45 49.29 -7.20 -8.56
C GLY A 45 48.16 -7.41 -9.58
N PHE A 46 47.34 -6.38 -9.85
CA PHE A 46 46.42 -6.40 -10.98
C PHE A 46 47.13 -5.92 -12.25
N ASP A 47 47.03 -6.68 -13.34
CA ASP A 47 47.56 -6.30 -14.65
C ASP A 47 46.53 -5.42 -15.40
N PRO A 48 46.77 -4.10 -15.53
CA PRO A 48 45.84 -3.18 -16.18
C PRO A 48 45.70 -3.44 -17.69
N GLU A 49 46.73 -3.97 -18.36
CA GLU A 49 46.73 -4.16 -19.82
C GLU A 49 45.61 -5.11 -20.27
N ARG A 50 45.20 -6.04 -19.40
CA ARG A 50 44.03 -6.93 -19.61
C ARG A 50 42.72 -6.20 -19.85
N LEU A 51 42.65 -4.92 -19.49
CA LEU A 51 41.49 -4.06 -19.69
C LEU A 51 41.60 -3.14 -20.89
N GLN A 52 42.74 -3.08 -21.58
CA GLN A 52 42.93 -2.21 -22.74
C GLN A 52 41.83 -2.42 -23.79
N SER A 53 41.22 -1.34 -24.27
CA SER A 53 40.09 -1.34 -25.20
C SER A 53 38.79 -2.02 -24.74
N LYS A 54 38.74 -2.58 -23.52
CA LYS A 54 37.53 -3.20 -22.96
C LYS A 54 36.55 -2.14 -22.44
N ILE A 55 35.29 -2.55 -22.33
CA ILE A 55 34.26 -1.76 -21.66
C ILE A 55 34.32 -2.06 -20.17
N ALA A 56 34.36 -1.01 -19.36
CA ALA A 56 34.34 -1.09 -17.90
C ALA A 56 33.35 -0.09 -17.31
N ASN A 57 32.88 -0.40 -16.10
CA ASN A 57 31.99 0.43 -15.31
C ASN A 57 32.75 0.92 -14.08
N LEU A 58 33.07 2.21 -14.01
CA LEU A 58 33.50 2.82 -12.76
C LEU A 58 32.27 3.05 -11.89
N VAL A 59 32.19 2.34 -10.78
CA VAL A 59 31.16 2.48 -9.77
C VAL A 59 31.75 3.31 -8.63
N ALA A 60 31.09 4.42 -8.29
CA ALA A 60 31.35 5.16 -7.06
C ALA A 60 30.12 5.06 -6.17
N ASN A 61 30.30 4.69 -4.91
CA ASN A 61 29.20 4.50 -3.97
C ASN A 61 29.51 5.10 -2.60
N HIS A 62 28.44 5.46 -1.90
CA HIS A 62 28.47 5.87 -0.50
C HIS A 62 27.29 5.19 0.19
N ILE A 63 27.57 4.63 1.37
CA ILE A 63 26.59 4.02 2.26
C ILE A 63 27.03 4.37 3.68
N THR A 64 26.09 4.77 4.52
CA THR A 64 26.33 4.98 5.95
C THR A 64 25.82 3.76 6.73
N PRO A 65 26.69 3.00 7.41
CA PRO A 65 26.25 1.87 8.24
C PRO A 65 25.49 2.37 9.47
N LEU A 66 24.42 1.67 9.83
CA LEU A 66 23.64 1.98 11.03
C LEU A 66 24.15 1.17 12.24
N PRO A 67 24.21 1.75 13.46
CA PRO A 67 24.67 1.04 14.66
C PRO A 67 23.88 -0.24 14.98
N SER A 68 22.60 -0.29 14.60
CA SER A 68 21.70 -1.43 14.80
C SER A 68 21.79 -2.50 13.70
N GLY A 69 22.72 -2.35 12.76
CA GLY A 69 22.76 -3.13 11.51
C GLY A 69 21.92 -2.49 10.41
N GLY A 70 22.36 -2.68 9.16
CA GLY A 70 21.78 -2.06 7.96
C GLY A 70 22.56 -0.83 7.47
N TYR A 71 22.05 -0.19 6.42
CA TYR A 71 22.69 0.95 5.76
C TYR A 71 21.67 2.05 5.41
N THR A 72 22.11 3.30 5.43
CA THR A 72 21.38 4.51 5.00
C THR A 72 22.28 5.43 4.16
N ASP A 73 21.80 6.62 3.77
CA ASP A 73 22.47 7.56 2.84
C ASP A 73 23.07 6.83 1.63
N ARG A 74 22.27 5.95 1.02
CA ARG A 74 22.74 5.16 -0.12
C ARG A 74 22.73 6.03 -1.36
N ARG A 75 23.90 6.19 -1.96
CA ARG A 75 24.03 6.83 -3.26
C ARG A 75 25.08 6.11 -4.08
N TYR A 76 24.84 6.03 -5.37
CA TYR A 76 25.86 5.56 -6.29
C TYR A 76 25.82 6.35 -7.59
N ILE A 77 26.95 6.34 -8.27
CA ILE A 77 27.07 6.72 -9.67
C ILE A 77 27.90 5.68 -10.40
N VAL A 78 27.49 5.35 -11.60
CA VAL A 78 28.18 4.42 -12.49
C VAL A 78 28.52 5.14 -13.78
N PHE A 79 29.80 5.22 -14.08
CA PHE A 79 30.31 5.68 -15.36
C PHE A 79 30.70 4.48 -16.21
N ARG A 80 29.96 4.27 -17.30
CA ARG A 80 30.30 3.25 -18.29
C ARG A 80 31.17 3.88 -19.37
N GLY A 81 32.33 3.27 -19.60
CA GLY A 81 33.31 3.78 -20.53
C GLY A 81 34.14 2.69 -21.18
N ARG A 82 34.97 3.11 -22.14
CA ARG A 82 36.01 2.29 -22.76
C ARG A 82 37.35 2.66 -22.15
N VAL A 83 38.15 1.66 -21.81
CA VAL A 83 39.52 1.87 -21.36
C VAL A 83 40.37 2.20 -22.59
N ILE A 84 40.83 3.45 -22.67
CA ILE A 84 41.61 3.95 -23.82
C ILE A 84 43.12 3.85 -23.60
N HIS A 85 43.54 3.81 -22.34
CA HIS A 85 44.93 3.63 -21.95
C HIS A 85 44.99 2.80 -20.66
N ALA A 86 45.92 1.86 -20.60
CA ALA A 86 46.12 0.94 -19.49
C ALA A 86 47.61 0.57 -19.41
N GLU A 87 48.36 1.20 -18.51
CA GLU A 87 49.80 0.99 -18.39
C GLU A 87 50.26 1.34 -16.97
N GLY A 88 51.29 0.65 -16.45
CA GLY A 88 51.97 1.06 -15.21
C GLY A 88 51.10 1.09 -13.94
N GLY A 89 49.99 0.35 -13.90
CA GLY A 89 49.02 0.35 -12.81
C GLY A 89 47.99 1.49 -12.85
N GLU A 90 47.95 2.24 -13.95
CA GLU A 90 46.99 3.31 -14.20
C GLU A 90 46.10 2.94 -15.40
N LEU A 91 44.85 3.39 -15.35
CA LEU A 91 43.86 3.26 -16.43
C LEU A 91 43.25 4.62 -16.74
N GLN A 92 42.88 4.80 -17.99
CA GLN A 92 42.14 5.97 -18.45
C GLN A 92 40.81 5.53 -19.06
N LEU A 93 39.72 6.03 -18.49
CA LEU A 93 38.38 5.65 -18.88
C LEU A 93 37.72 6.78 -19.68
N GLU A 94 37.44 6.51 -20.95
CA GLU A 94 36.61 7.38 -21.79
C GLU A 94 35.14 6.99 -21.58
N THR A 95 34.43 7.81 -20.81
CA THR A 95 33.03 7.56 -20.46
C THR A 95 32.08 7.96 -21.59
N PHE A 96 31.09 7.14 -21.87
CA PHE A 96 30.04 7.44 -22.85
C PHE A 96 28.62 7.33 -22.26
N ARG A 97 28.47 6.83 -21.03
CA ARG A 97 27.17 6.75 -20.35
C ARG A 97 27.32 6.86 -18.83
N GLU A 98 26.34 7.50 -18.20
CA GLU A 98 26.26 7.71 -16.76
C GLU A 98 24.92 7.20 -16.21
N TYR A 99 24.95 6.64 -15.00
CA TYR A 99 23.76 6.26 -14.23
C TYR A 99 23.99 6.65 -12.77
N SER A 100 23.02 7.29 -12.13
CA SER A 100 23.13 7.62 -10.71
C SER A 100 21.82 7.39 -9.96
N TRP A 101 21.95 7.14 -8.66
CA TRP A 101 20.85 7.09 -7.73
C TRP A 101 21.29 7.71 -6.40
N ASP A 102 20.37 8.45 -5.78
CA ASP A 102 20.57 9.15 -4.52
C ASP A 102 19.32 8.94 -3.67
N GLU A 103 19.45 8.23 -2.55
CA GLU A 103 18.35 7.86 -1.65
C GLU A 103 17.60 9.09 -1.11
N HIS A 104 18.26 10.24 -0.97
CA HIS A 104 17.62 11.49 -0.55
C HIS A 104 16.70 12.08 -1.61
N LYS A 105 16.93 11.77 -2.89
CA LYS A 105 16.11 12.23 -4.01
C LYS A 105 15.02 11.22 -4.37
N THR A 106 15.37 9.94 -4.36
CA THR A 106 14.47 8.83 -4.66
C THR A 106 14.65 7.79 -3.57
N PRO A 107 13.77 7.75 -2.56
CA PRO A 107 13.83 6.76 -1.49
C PRO A 107 13.95 5.36 -2.05
N PHE A 108 14.68 4.47 -1.36
CA PHE A 108 14.94 3.13 -1.88
C PHE A 108 13.68 2.32 -2.29
N PRO A 109 12.56 2.36 -1.55
CA PRO A 109 11.33 1.70 -2.02
C PRO A 109 10.84 2.23 -3.38
N GLU A 110 10.95 3.54 -3.62
CA GLU A 110 10.61 4.16 -4.91
C GLU A 110 11.55 3.68 -6.01
N TYR A 111 12.86 3.66 -5.72
CA TYR A 111 13.87 3.21 -6.67
C TYR A 111 13.65 1.75 -7.10
N VAL A 112 13.31 0.87 -6.15
CA VAL A 112 12.98 -0.54 -6.44
C VAL A 112 11.76 -0.64 -7.36
N GLU A 113 10.68 0.10 -7.09
CA GLU A 113 9.47 0.05 -7.94
C GLU A 113 9.73 0.59 -9.36
N ILE A 114 10.43 1.73 -9.49
CA ILE A 114 10.74 2.32 -10.80
C ILE A 114 11.62 1.39 -11.65
N THR A 115 12.54 0.65 -11.03
CA THR A 115 13.47 -0.24 -11.73
C THR A 115 12.91 -1.64 -12.02
N THR A 116 11.78 -2.01 -11.40
CA THR A 116 11.18 -3.35 -11.51
C THR A 116 10.85 -3.75 -12.95
N ASN A 117 10.30 -2.83 -13.75
CA ASN A 117 9.97 -3.11 -15.14
C ASN A 117 11.23 -3.40 -16.00
N SER A 118 12.31 -2.67 -15.76
CA SER A 118 13.59 -2.91 -16.44
C SER A 118 14.21 -4.24 -16.02
N ALA A 119 14.15 -4.58 -14.73
CA ALA A 119 14.61 -5.87 -14.22
C ALA A 119 13.82 -7.03 -14.85
N ARG A 120 12.49 -6.89 -14.97
CA ARG A 120 11.64 -7.88 -15.63
C ARG A 120 11.99 -8.04 -17.10
N ALA A 121 12.11 -6.95 -17.85
CA ALA A 121 12.47 -7.01 -19.28
C ALA A 121 13.85 -7.68 -19.48
N TYR A 122 14.81 -7.40 -18.60
CA TYR A 122 16.10 -8.07 -18.59
C TYR A 122 15.97 -9.58 -18.38
N LEU A 123 15.26 -10.01 -17.32
CA LEU A 123 15.06 -11.43 -17.00
C LEU A 123 14.29 -12.16 -18.11
N GLU A 124 13.29 -11.53 -18.73
CA GLU A 124 12.57 -12.10 -19.88
C GLU A 124 13.50 -12.28 -21.09
N SER A 125 14.38 -11.30 -21.36
CA SER A 125 15.37 -11.40 -22.44
C SER A 125 16.40 -12.49 -22.18
N LEU A 126 16.85 -12.63 -20.93
CA LEU A 126 17.80 -13.66 -20.50
C LEU A 126 17.16 -15.05 -20.60
N GLY A 127 15.92 -15.19 -20.14
CA GLY A 127 15.15 -16.42 -20.24
C GLY A 127 15.00 -16.89 -21.69
N LYS A 128 14.66 -15.99 -22.62
CA LYS A 128 14.61 -16.31 -24.06
C LYS A 128 15.95 -16.82 -24.61
N ARG A 129 17.08 -16.28 -24.14
CA ARG A 129 18.42 -16.71 -24.58
C ARG A 129 18.80 -18.08 -24.02
N LEU A 130 18.43 -18.35 -22.78
CA LEU A 130 18.79 -19.60 -22.08
C LEU A 130 17.76 -20.73 -22.30
N GLY A 131 16.62 -20.43 -22.91
CA GLY A 131 15.49 -21.38 -22.98
C GLY A 131 14.82 -21.61 -21.62
N GLU A 132 15.03 -20.72 -20.65
CA GLU A 132 14.50 -20.81 -19.29
C GLU A 132 13.45 -19.73 -19.01
N THR A 133 12.60 -19.96 -18.01
CA THR A 133 11.61 -18.96 -17.57
C THR A 133 11.93 -18.47 -16.16
N PHE A 134 12.41 -17.24 -16.05
CA PHE A 134 12.65 -16.58 -14.77
C PHE A 134 11.36 -15.92 -14.28
N LYS A 135 10.62 -16.61 -13.40
CA LYS A 135 9.44 -16.06 -12.73
C LYS A 135 9.72 -15.85 -11.24
N PRO A 136 9.36 -14.70 -10.66
CA PRO A 136 9.40 -14.54 -9.21
C PRO A 136 8.46 -15.56 -8.58
N ARG A 137 8.95 -16.29 -7.57
CA ARG A 137 8.15 -17.25 -6.79
C ARG A 137 8.14 -16.79 -5.34
N LEU A 138 6.93 -16.60 -4.81
CA LEU A 138 6.70 -16.54 -3.36
C LEU A 138 6.14 -17.89 -2.91
N GLY A 139 6.41 -18.27 -1.66
CA GLY A 139 5.73 -19.42 -1.06
C GLY A 139 4.21 -19.22 -1.07
N LEU A 140 3.46 -20.31 -1.18
CA LEU A 140 1.99 -20.28 -1.34
C LEU A 140 1.30 -19.37 -0.32
N PHE A 141 1.69 -19.48 0.95
CA PHE A 141 1.19 -18.64 2.04
C PHE A 141 1.41 -17.15 1.78
N TRP A 142 2.64 -16.75 1.43
CA TRP A 142 2.98 -15.34 1.17
C TRP A 142 2.33 -14.80 -0.10
N SER A 143 2.18 -15.64 -1.12
CA SER A 143 1.44 -15.30 -2.34
C SER A 143 -0.04 -15.03 -2.01
N PHE A 144 -0.68 -15.93 -1.26
CA PHE A 144 -2.06 -15.75 -0.80
C PHE A 144 -2.20 -14.51 0.08
N PHE A 145 -1.38 -14.38 1.12
CA PHE A 145 -1.37 -13.26 2.07
C PHE A 145 -1.30 -11.90 1.38
N ARG A 146 -0.41 -11.77 0.39
CA ARG A 146 -0.28 -10.56 -0.41
C ARG A 146 -1.50 -10.34 -1.31
N THR A 147 -1.89 -11.36 -2.06
CA THR A 147 -2.95 -11.30 -3.07
C THR A 147 -4.29 -10.88 -2.47
N VAL A 148 -4.67 -11.44 -1.32
CA VAL A 148 -5.94 -11.10 -0.64
C VAL A 148 -5.83 -9.86 0.25
N ARG A 149 -4.64 -9.24 0.33
CA ARG A 149 -4.33 -8.08 1.17
C ARG A 149 -4.71 -8.31 2.63
N LEU A 150 -4.30 -9.44 3.21
CA LEU A 150 -4.75 -9.88 4.54
C LEU A 150 -4.67 -8.80 5.66
N PRO A 151 -3.64 -7.94 5.73
CA PRO A 151 -3.60 -6.86 6.73
C PRO A 151 -4.78 -5.88 6.69
N PHE A 152 -5.46 -5.75 5.54
CA PHE A 152 -6.61 -4.86 5.38
C PHE A 152 -7.84 -5.34 6.16
N LEU A 153 -7.88 -6.60 6.62
CA LEU A 153 -8.95 -7.11 7.48
C LEU A 153 -9.09 -6.37 8.81
N LEU A 154 -8.05 -5.63 9.25
CA LEU A 154 -8.15 -4.73 10.40
C LEU A 154 -9.25 -3.66 10.19
N ALA A 155 -9.49 -3.21 8.96
CA ALA A 155 -10.55 -2.29 8.62
C ALA A 155 -11.96 -2.92 8.74
N THR A 156 -12.08 -4.25 8.62
CA THR A 156 -13.34 -4.98 8.88
C THR A 156 -13.52 -5.25 10.36
N LEU A 157 -12.44 -5.59 11.07
CA LEU A 157 -12.49 -5.94 12.48
C LEU A 157 -13.07 -4.81 13.33
N GLY A 158 -12.64 -3.57 13.10
CA GLY A 158 -13.12 -2.40 13.84
C GLY A 158 -14.65 -2.24 13.83
N PRO A 159 -15.29 -2.09 12.66
CA PRO A 159 -16.74 -2.03 12.52
C PRO A 159 -17.50 -3.24 13.11
N VAL A 160 -16.98 -4.46 12.96
CA VAL A 160 -17.59 -5.66 13.58
C VAL A 160 -17.56 -5.54 15.11
N LEU A 161 -16.45 -5.11 15.70
CA LEU A 161 -16.36 -4.88 17.13
C LEU A 161 -17.30 -3.77 17.61
N VAL A 162 -17.45 -2.68 16.84
CA VAL A 162 -18.39 -1.59 17.15
C VAL A 162 -19.83 -2.09 17.12
N GLY A 163 -20.23 -2.82 16.08
CA GLY A 163 -21.59 -3.40 15.98
C GLY A 163 -21.88 -4.44 17.07
N GLY A 164 -20.90 -5.30 17.37
CA GLY A 164 -20.99 -6.29 18.44
C GLY A 164 -21.06 -5.64 19.83
N GLY A 165 -20.27 -4.59 20.07
CA GLY A 165 -20.33 -3.81 21.30
C GLY A 165 -21.66 -3.08 21.48
N ALA A 166 -22.17 -2.44 20.43
CA ALA A 166 -23.48 -1.80 20.45
C ALA A 166 -24.62 -2.79 20.75
N ALA A 167 -24.55 -4.00 20.20
CA ALA A 167 -25.49 -5.08 20.52
C ALA A 167 -25.34 -5.56 21.98
N TYR A 168 -24.11 -5.74 22.46
CA TYR A 168 -23.82 -6.13 23.84
C TYR A 168 -24.41 -5.14 24.84
N TYR A 169 -24.28 -3.84 24.57
CA TYR A 169 -24.88 -2.76 25.38
C TYR A 169 -26.41 -2.83 25.46
N ARG A 170 -27.06 -3.40 24.44
CA ARG A 170 -28.51 -3.63 24.43
C ARG A 170 -28.91 -4.99 25.03
N GLY A 171 -27.96 -5.72 25.60
CA GLY A 171 -28.18 -7.04 26.22
C GLY A 171 -28.11 -8.22 25.25
N TYR A 172 -27.65 -8.02 24.00
CA TYR A 172 -27.56 -9.07 23.00
C TYR A 172 -26.12 -9.44 22.70
N PHE A 173 -25.74 -10.71 22.95
CA PHE A 173 -24.42 -11.18 22.59
C PHE A 173 -24.33 -12.69 22.42
N HIS A 174 -23.79 -13.10 21.28
CA HIS A 174 -23.51 -14.46 20.95
C HIS A 174 -22.13 -14.54 20.28
N PRO A 175 -21.08 -15.02 20.98
CA PRO A 175 -19.70 -14.96 20.50
C PRO A 175 -19.49 -15.75 19.20
N VAL A 176 -20.15 -16.91 19.06
CA VAL A 176 -20.07 -17.70 17.82
C VAL A 176 -20.66 -16.95 16.62
N LEU A 177 -21.81 -16.29 16.78
CA LEU A 177 -22.40 -15.50 15.70
C LEU A 177 -21.54 -14.30 15.34
N LEU A 178 -20.87 -13.67 16.32
CA LEU A 178 -19.95 -12.56 16.06
C LEU A 178 -18.73 -13.05 15.27
N LEU A 179 -18.17 -14.20 15.65
CA LEU A 179 -17.04 -14.82 14.95
C LEU A 179 -17.42 -15.23 13.51
N LEU A 180 -18.60 -15.83 13.33
CA LEU A 180 -19.11 -16.17 12.00
C LEU A 180 -19.36 -14.93 11.15
N THR A 181 -19.90 -13.85 11.75
CA THR A 181 -20.07 -12.57 11.07
C THR A 181 -18.73 -12.01 10.60
N PHE A 182 -17.72 -11.99 11.47
CA PHE A 182 -16.37 -11.57 11.11
C PHE A 182 -15.78 -12.45 9.99
N ALA A 183 -15.89 -13.78 10.11
CA ALA A 183 -15.38 -14.71 9.10
C ALA A 183 -16.03 -14.50 7.73
N GLY A 184 -17.36 -14.37 7.68
CA GLY A 184 -18.11 -14.09 6.46
C GLY A 184 -17.66 -12.76 5.84
N LEU A 185 -17.62 -11.69 6.62
CA LEU A 185 -17.19 -10.37 6.14
C LEU A 185 -15.71 -10.33 5.73
N ALA A 186 -14.84 -11.09 6.40
CA ALA A 186 -13.44 -11.21 6.02
C ALA A 186 -13.28 -11.89 4.66
N LEU A 187 -14.07 -12.94 4.37
CA LEU A 187 -14.11 -13.58 3.05
C LEU A 187 -14.56 -12.59 1.97
N ILE A 188 -15.63 -11.83 2.23
CA ILE A 188 -16.11 -10.79 1.32
C ILE A 188 -15.07 -9.68 1.11
N HIS A 189 -14.36 -9.26 2.15
CA HIS A 189 -13.32 -8.24 2.04
C HIS A 189 -12.08 -8.74 1.28
N MET A 190 -11.65 -9.98 1.51
CA MET A 190 -10.60 -10.60 0.69
C MET A 190 -11.02 -10.70 -0.77
N ALA A 191 -12.26 -11.08 -1.04
CA ALA A 191 -12.82 -11.16 -2.38
C ALA A 191 -12.86 -9.78 -3.06
N LEU A 192 -13.36 -8.74 -2.39
CA LEU A 192 -13.47 -7.40 -2.98
C LEU A 192 -12.10 -6.78 -3.24
N ASN A 193 -11.11 -7.01 -2.38
CA ASN A 193 -9.73 -6.57 -2.60
C ASN A 193 -9.15 -7.21 -3.87
N LEU A 194 -9.32 -8.53 -4.03
CA LEU A 194 -8.83 -9.22 -5.21
C LEU A 194 -9.64 -8.92 -6.48
N ALA A 195 -10.95 -8.66 -6.36
CA ALA A 195 -11.77 -8.19 -7.46
C ALA A 195 -11.33 -6.79 -7.91
N ASN A 196 -11.01 -5.90 -6.96
CA ASN A 196 -10.43 -4.58 -7.24
C ASN A 196 -9.13 -4.71 -8.05
N ASP A 197 -8.17 -5.50 -7.56
CA ASP A 197 -6.92 -5.84 -8.28
C ASP A 197 -7.18 -6.34 -9.71
N TYR A 198 -8.11 -7.31 -9.84
CA TYR A 198 -8.44 -7.91 -11.13
C TYR A 198 -8.97 -6.87 -12.13
N TYR A 199 -9.95 -6.07 -11.72
CA TYR A 199 -10.56 -5.09 -12.62
C TYR A 199 -9.65 -3.89 -12.87
N ASP A 200 -8.90 -3.40 -11.89
CA ASP A 200 -7.94 -2.30 -12.08
C ASP A 200 -6.77 -2.72 -12.98
N THR A 201 -6.34 -3.98 -12.94
CA THR A 201 -5.39 -4.53 -13.91
C THR A 201 -5.99 -4.57 -15.32
N LEU A 202 -7.22 -5.07 -15.49
CA LEU A 202 -7.87 -5.15 -16.81
C LEU A 202 -8.20 -3.78 -17.42
N LEU A 203 -8.56 -2.80 -16.57
CA LEU A 203 -8.83 -1.43 -16.97
C LEU A 203 -7.54 -0.61 -17.20
N GLY A 204 -6.38 -1.18 -16.88
CA GLY A 204 -5.06 -0.57 -17.08
C GLY A 204 -4.63 0.40 -15.97
N ALA A 205 -5.44 0.60 -14.93
CA ALA A 205 -5.13 1.53 -13.84
C ALA A 205 -3.86 1.11 -13.07
N ASP A 206 -3.73 -0.19 -12.77
CA ASP A 206 -2.53 -0.70 -12.11
C ASP A 206 -1.29 -0.54 -13.00
N VAL A 207 -1.41 -0.78 -14.31
CA VAL A 207 -0.27 -0.66 -15.23
C VAL A 207 0.25 0.78 -15.30
N VAL A 208 -0.65 1.76 -15.23
CA VAL A 208 -0.32 3.19 -15.26
C VAL A 208 0.37 3.65 -13.97
N ASN A 209 0.05 3.06 -12.81
CA ASN A 209 0.73 3.41 -11.56
C ASN A 209 2.16 2.87 -11.52
N ARG A 210 3.12 3.79 -11.73
CA ARG A 210 4.57 3.50 -11.78
C ARG A 210 5.27 3.62 -10.43
N ARG A 211 4.59 4.13 -9.40
CA ARG A 211 5.16 4.46 -8.09
C ARG A 211 4.26 3.98 -6.95
N PRO A 212 3.77 2.73 -6.96
CA PRO A 212 2.80 2.29 -5.97
C PRO A 212 3.39 2.36 -4.56
N THR A 213 2.55 2.71 -3.61
CA THR A 213 2.84 2.61 -2.17
C THR A 213 2.31 1.28 -1.63
N PRO A 214 2.71 0.82 -0.43
CA PRO A 214 2.13 -0.37 0.20
C PRO A 214 0.61 -0.30 0.44
N PHE A 215 0.04 0.91 0.39
CA PHE A 215 -1.38 1.18 0.63
C PHE A 215 -2.16 1.51 -0.65
N SER A 216 -1.49 1.63 -1.79
CA SER A 216 -2.13 1.92 -3.07
C SER A 216 -3.17 0.85 -3.46
N GLY A 217 -4.05 1.19 -4.40
CA GLY A 217 -4.92 0.20 -5.06
C GLY A 217 -4.08 -0.94 -5.66
N GLY A 218 -4.58 -2.18 -5.61
CA GLY A 218 -3.80 -3.33 -6.08
C GLY A 218 -2.82 -3.93 -5.05
N SER A 219 -2.87 -5.25 -4.83
CA SER A 219 -1.77 -6.03 -4.20
C SER A 219 -0.52 -6.14 -5.09
N ARG A 220 -0.68 -5.79 -6.37
CA ARG A 220 0.29 -5.95 -7.47
C ARG A 220 0.60 -7.41 -7.81
N ALA A 221 -0.11 -8.39 -7.24
CA ALA A 221 0.13 -9.81 -7.49
C ALA A 221 0.01 -10.17 -8.98
N LEU A 222 -1.00 -9.62 -9.67
CA LEU A 222 -1.18 -9.78 -11.12
C LEU A 222 -0.05 -9.11 -11.92
N ILE A 223 0.32 -7.88 -11.54
CA ILE A 223 1.37 -7.11 -12.23
C ILE A 223 2.75 -7.79 -12.12
N TYR A 224 3.07 -8.34 -10.94
CA TYR A 224 4.30 -9.08 -10.72
C TYR A 224 4.25 -10.53 -11.23
N GLY A 225 3.12 -10.99 -11.76
CA GLY A 225 2.95 -12.35 -12.27
C GLY A 225 2.97 -13.44 -11.20
N LEU A 226 2.64 -13.08 -9.94
CA LEU A 226 2.52 -14.01 -8.83
C LEU A 226 1.25 -14.86 -8.92
N VAL A 227 0.21 -14.31 -9.54
CA VAL A 227 -1.09 -14.94 -9.79
C VAL A 227 -1.53 -14.53 -11.19
N SER A 228 -2.12 -15.46 -11.96
CA SER A 228 -2.72 -15.19 -13.27
C SER A 228 -4.11 -14.57 -13.14
N THR A 229 -4.59 -13.92 -14.21
CA THR A 229 -5.94 -13.35 -14.25
C THR A 229 -7.03 -14.40 -14.02
N THR A 230 -6.85 -15.62 -14.54
CA THR A 230 -7.77 -16.75 -14.33
C THR A 230 -7.80 -17.19 -12.87
N GLU A 231 -6.63 -17.38 -12.24
CA GLU A 231 -6.54 -17.75 -10.83
C GLU A 231 -7.15 -16.68 -9.92
N ALA A 232 -6.87 -15.39 -10.19
CA ALA A 232 -7.46 -14.29 -9.44
C ALA A 232 -8.99 -14.30 -9.55
N ARG A 233 -9.53 -14.52 -10.75
CA ARG A 233 -10.99 -14.61 -10.98
C ARG A 233 -11.62 -15.76 -10.22
N ILE A 234 -11.03 -16.95 -10.28
CA ILE A 234 -11.52 -18.12 -9.54
C ILE A 234 -11.47 -17.84 -8.04
N LEU A 235 -10.35 -17.30 -7.54
CA LEU A 235 -10.16 -17.05 -6.12
C LEU A 235 -11.15 -16.03 -5.56
N PHE A 236 -11.30 -14.85 -6.18
CA PHE A 236 -12.26 -13.86 -5.65
C PHE A 236 -13.70 -14.36 -5.76
N SER A 237 -14.04 -15.12 -6.82
CA SER A 237 -15.39 -15.69 -6.98
C SER A 237 -15.70 -16.73 -5.90
N SER A 238 -14.73 -17.60 -5.59
CA SER A 238 -14.84 -18.59 -4.52
C SER A 238 -14.94 -17.94 -3.14
N LEU A 239 -14.17 -16.88 -2.89
CA LEU A 239 -14.24 -16.12 -1.63
C LEU A 239 -15.58 -15.40 -1.47
N PHE A 240 -16.11 -14.79 -2.54
CA PHE A 240 -17.47 -14.23 -2.51
C PHE A 240 -18.51 -15.30 -2.22
N ALA A 241 -18.46 -16.44 -2.93
CA ALA A 241 -19.40 -17.54 -2.72
C ALA A 241 -19.35 -18.09 -1.28
N ALA A 242 -18.15 -18.26 -0.72
CA ALA A 242 -17.97 -18.70 0.66
C ALA A 242 -18.53 -17.67 1.67
N GLY A 243 -18.23 -16.38 1.48
CA GLY A 243 -18.76 -15.31 2.33
C GLY A 243 -20.29 -15.19 2.26
N VAL A 244 -20.87 -15.31 1.07
CA VAL A 244 -22.33 -15.37 0.87
C VAL A 244 -22.92 -16.61 1.53
N GLY A 245 -22.24 -17.77 1.46
CA GLY A 245 -22.67 -18.99 2.14
C GLY A 245 -22.75 -18.82 3.66
N VAL A 246 -21.76 -18.17 4.27
CA VAL A 246 -21.79 -17.81 5.70
C VAL A 246 -22.94 -16.84 5.98
N GLY A 247 -23.13 -15.81 5.14
CA GLY A 247 -24.23 -14.87 5.27
C GLY A 247 -25.60 -15.55 5.18
N ALA A 248 -25.79 -16.48 4.23
CA ALA A 248 -27.01 -17.25 4.06
C ALA A 248 -27.29 -18.13 5.29
N TYR A 249 -26.26 -18.76 5.86
CA TYR A 249 -26.40 -19.49 7.12
C TYR A 249 -26.87 -18.58 8.27
N LEU A 250 -26.29 -17.38 8.42
CA LEU A 250 -26.73 -16.40 9.41
C LEU A 250 -28.17 -15.92 9.15
N ALA A 251 -28.57 -15.79 7.88
CA ALA A 251 -29.92 -15.43 7.46
C ALA A 251 -30.97 -16.45 7.94
N LEU A 252 -30.65 -17.74 7.82
CA LEU A 252 -31.51 -18.83 8.32
C LEU A 252 -31.72 -18.78 9.84
N LEU A 253 -30.76 -18.26 10.59
CA LEU A 253 -30.83 -18.19 12.06
C LEU A 253 -31.55 -16.95 12.59
N ARG A 254 -31.54 -15.83 11.86
CA ARG A 254 -31.96 -14.51 12.39
C ARG A 254 -33.08 -13.83 11.63
N GLY A 255 -33.35 -14.22 10.39
CA GLY A 255 -34.32 -13.55 9.54
C GLY A 255 -33.79 -13.45 8.11
N PRO A 256 -34.45 -14.07 7.12
CA PRO A 256 -33.90 -14.17 5.78
C PRO A 256 -33.92 -12.84 5.00
N LEU A 257 -34.91 -11.97 5.24
CA LEU A 257 -35.13 -10.79 4.41
C LEU A 257 -34.10 -9.68 4.66
N GLU A 258 -33.91 -9.29 5.92
CA GLU A 258 -33.01 -8.20 6.30
C GLU A 258 -31.55 -8.55 5.99
N ILE A 259 -31.14 -9.79 6.32
CA ILE A 259 -29.79 -10.27 6.02
C ILE A 259 -29.60 -10.41 4.51
N ALA A 260 -30.61 -10.84 3.74
CA ALA A 260 -30.51 -10.86 2.29
C ALA A 260 -30.32 -9.45 1.70
N ILE A 261 -31.04 -8.44 2.20
CA ILE A 261 -30.88 -7.04 1.78
C ILE A 261 -29.45 -6.57 2.07
N LEU A 262 -28.92 -6.86 3.26
CA LEU A 262 -27.54 -6.51 3.64
C LEU A 262 -26.51 -7.22 2.75
N ILE A 263 -26.70 -8.51 2.47
CA ILE A 263 -25.81 -9.29 1.59
C ILE A 263 -25.83 -8.72 0.17
N VAL A 264 -27.02 -8.53 -0.42
CA VAL A 264 -27.15 -8.01 -1.78
C VAL A 264 -26.54 -6.62 -1.89
N SER A 265 -26.80 -5.74 -0.93
CA SER A 265 -26.23 -4.39 -0.89
C SER A 265 -24.70 -4.41 -0.72
N GLY A 266 -24.20 -5.27 0.18
CA GLY A 266 -22.77 -5.42 0.43
C GLY A 266 -22.02 -5.98 -0.77
N ILE A 267 -22.55 -7.03 -1.42
CA ILE A 267 -21.99 -7.61 -2.65
C ILE A 267 -22.06 -6.61 -3.80
N PHE A 268 -23.15 -5.86 -3.93
CA PHE A 268 -23.28 -4.81 -4.94
C PHE A 268 -22.16 -3.79 -4.76
N LEU A 269 -21.98 -3.23 -3.57
CA LEU A 269 -20.91 -2.26 -3.31
C LEU A 269 -19.53 -2.87 -3.51
N ALA A 270 -19.28 -4.07 -2.98
CA ALA A 270 -18.00 -4.76 -3.06
C ALA A 270 -17.57 -5.08 -4.50
N TYR A 271 -18.47 -5.63 -5.31
CA TYR A 271 -18.18 -6.04 -6.69
C TYR A 271 -18.12 -4.82 -7.61
N PHE A 272 -19.15 -3.97 -7.58
CA PHE A 272 -19.26 -2.81 -8.47
C PHE A 272 -18.45 -1.60 -8.04
N TYR A 273 -17.71 -1.70 -6.92
CA TYR A 273 -16.68 -0.74 -6.55
C TYR A 273 -15.74 -0.45 -7.73
N THR A 274 -15.23 -1.51 -8.35
CA THR A 274 -14.32 -1.43 -9.51
C THR A 274 -14.93 -2.04 -10.77
N ALA A 275 -15.81 -3.04 -10.65
CA ALA A 275 -16.33 -3.77 -11.81
C ALA A 275 -17.26 -2.91 -12.69
N PRO A 276 -17.22 -3.10 -14.03
CA PRO A 276 -18.26 -2.62 -14.94
C PRO A 276 -19.64 -3.23 -14.61
N PRO A 277 -20.75 -2.54 -14.90
CA PRO A 277 -20.83 -1.25 -15.61
C PRO A 277 -20.75 -0.02 -14.69
N PHE A 278 -20.81 -0.18 -13.37
CA PHE A 278 -20.94 0.94 -12.44
C PHE A 278 -19.61 1.62 -12.09
N LYS A 279 -18.54 0.85 -11.82
CA LYS A 279 -17.19 1.37 -11.53
C LYS A 279 -17.21 2.53 -10.53
N LEU A 280 -17.80 2.34 -9.35
CA LEU A 280 -18.06 3.42 -8.38
C LEU A 280 -16.79 4.21 -8.02
N ALA A 281 -15.66 3.53 -7.83
CA ALA A 281 -14.35 4.14 -7.55
C ALA A 281 -13.87 5.07 -8.68
N TYR A 282 -14.23 4.77 -9.94
CA TYR A 282 -13.87 5.61 -11.09
C TYR A 282 -14.75 6.85 -11.20
N ARG A 283 -15.92 6.86 -10.56
CA ARG A 283 -16.94 7.90 -10.69
C ARG A 283 -17.01 8.87 -9.52
N GLY A 284 -16.07 8.79 -8.57
CA GLY A 284 -16.05 9.62 -7.36
C GLY A 284 -17.11 9.23 -6.33
N LEU A 285 -17.52 7.96 -6.36
CA LEU A 285 -18.42 7.36 -5.39
C LEU A 285 -17.68 6.34 -4.51
N GLY A 286 -16.37 6.20 -4.65
CA GLY A 286 -15.57 5.17 -3.96
C GLY A 286 -15.59 5.37 -2.45
N GLU A 287 -15.30 6.58 -2.01
CA GLU A 287 -15.27 6.98 -0.60
C GLU A 287 -16.64 6.77 0.06
N PHE A 288 -17.72 7.14 -0.62
CA PHE A 288 -19.09 6.92 -0.15
C PHE A 288 -19.48 5.44 -0.13
N ALA A 289 -19.03 4.65 -1.11
CA ALA A 289 -19.22 3.20 -1.12
C ALA A 289 -18.48 2.53 0.06
N VAL A 290 -17.26 2.96 0.36
CA VAL A 290 -16.49 2.50 1.53
C VAL A 290 -17.18 2.91 2.83
N PHE A 291 -17.64 4.16 2.95
CA PHE A 291 -18.42 4.61 4.09
C PHE A 291 -19.67 3.74 4.30
N ALA A 292 -20.47 3.54 3.25
CA ALA A 292 -21.71 2.77 3.32
C ALA A 292 -21.45 1.29 3.67
N GLY A 293 -20.41 0.69 3.06
CA GLY A 293 -20.01 -0.70 3.28
C GLY A 293 -19.50 -0.93 4.69
N PHE A 294 -18.45 -0.21 5.09
CA PHE A 294 -17.78 -0.44 6.37
C PHE A 294 -18.48 0.21 7.56
N GLY A 295 -19.24 1.28 7.36
CA GLY A 295 -20.09 1.88 8.38
C GLY A 295 -21.43 1.15 8.47
N PRO A 296 -22.51 1.69 7.90
CA PRO A 296 -23.86 1.14 8.07
C PRO A 296 -23.96 -0.36 7.80
N LEU A 297 -23.49 -0.88 6.66
CA LEU A 297 -23.75 -2.29 6.32
C LEU A 297 -23.06 -3.27 7.28
N ILE A 298 -21.76 -3.11 7.57
CA ILE A 298 -21.07 -4.00 8.49
C ILE A 298 -21.56 -3.82 9.94
N VAL A 299 -21.68 -2.59 10.42
CA VAL A 299 -22.05 -2.32 11.82
C VAL A 299 -23.50 -2.76 12.08
N LEU A 300 -24.45 -2.36 11.23
CA LEU A 300 -25.85 -2.77 11.36
C LEU A 300 -26.03 -4.26 11.09
N GLY A 301 -25.32 -4.83 10.12
CA GLY A 301 -25.39 -6.27 9.86
C GLY A 301 -24.88 -7.08 11.03
N THR A 302 -23.78 -6.64 11.66
CA THR A 302 -23.27 -7.27 12.87
C THR A 302 -24.27 -7.13 14.02
N TYR A 303 -24.82 -5.94 14.24
CA TYR A 303 -25.84 -5.72 15.27
C TYR A 303 -27.07 -6.60 15.03
N PHE A 304 -27.59 -6.65 13.80
CA PHE A 304 -28.75 -7.46 13.44
C PHE A 304 -28.51 -8.95 13.67
N VAL A 305 -27.33 -9.47 13.33
CA VAL A 305 -26.99 -10.88 13.59
C VAL A 305 -26.96 -11.18 15.11
N GLN A 306 -26.60 -10.21 15.95
CA GLN A 306 -26.63 -10.37 17.40
C GLN A 306 -28.05 -10.24 17.98
N ALA A 307 -28.78 -9.20 17.60
CA ALA A 307 -30.02 -8.76 18.24
C ALA A 307 -31.32 -9.22 17.53
N GLY A 308 -31.24 -9.67 16.28
CA GLY A 308 -32.40 -10.03 15.45
C GLY A 308 -33.28 -8.85 15.04
N SER A 309 -32.81 -7.61 15.23
CA SER A 309 -33.53 -6.38 14.91
C SER A 309 -32.54 -5.26 14.58
N LEU A 310 -33.01 -4.18 13.93
CA LEU A 310 -32.23 -2.98 13.69
C LEU A 310 -32.48 -1.96 14.81
N ASP A 311 -31.45 -1.20 15.17
CA ASP A 311 -31.55 -0.15 16.20
C ASP A 311 -30.89 1.15 15.73
N SER A 312 -31.50 2.27 16.13
CA SER A 312 -30.98 3.60 15.81
C SER A 312 -29.64 3.89 16.51
N ALA A 313 -29.35 3.27 17.66
CA ALA A 313 -28.04 3.36 18.29
C ALA A 313 -26.95 2.73 17.44
N ALA A 314 -27.22 1.57 16.86
CA ALA A 314 -26.27 0.89 15.98
C ALA A 314 -26.03 1.69 14.70
N LEU A 315 -27.06 2.35 14.16
CA LEU A 315 -26.91 3.27 13.03
C LEU A 315 -26.01 4.45 13.42
N MET A 316 -26.23 5.06 14.59
CA MET A 316 -25.40 6.17 15.08
C MET A 316 -23.94 5.75 15.28
N ALA A 317 -23.70 4.57 15.86
CA ALA A 317 -22.37 3.99 16.04
C ALA A 317 -21.66 3.69 14.71
N SER A 318 -22.43 3.43 13.65
CA SER A 318 -21.88 3.09 12.32
C SER A 318 -21.23 4.26 11.60
N ILE A 319 -21.67 5.49 11.89
CA ILE A 319 -21.20 6.71 11.21
C ILE A 319 -19.72 6.98 11.51
N PRO A 320 -19.25 7.08 12.77
CA PRO A 320 -17.83 7.31 13.04
C PRO A 320 -16.96 6.15 12.52
N ALA A 321 -17.40 4.90 12.64
CA ALA A 321 -16.68 3.74 12.11
C ALA A 321 -16.53 3.82 10.59
N GLY A 322 -17.61 4.10 9.86
CA GLY A 322 -17.59 4.25 8.40
C GLY A 322 -16.73 5.42 7.93
N LEU A 323 -16.82 6.57 8.61
CA LEU A 323 -16.02 7.76 8.29
C LEU A 323 -14.52 7.49 8.47
N LEU A 324 -14.13 6.76 9.52
CA LEU A 324 -12.72 6.40 9.75
C LEU A 324 -12.19 5.50 8.63
N ILE A 325 -12.92 4.46 8.22
CA ILE A 325 -12.48 3.59 7.12
C ILE A 325 -12.49 4.33 5.77
N MET A 326 -13.49 5.18 5.52
CA MET A 326 -13.49 6.08 4.37
C MET A 326 -12.25 6.97 4.36
N LEU A 327 -11.84 7.51 5.52
CA LEU A 327 -10.66 8.34 5.64
C LEU A 327 -9.36 7.56 5.39
N ILE A 328 -9.30 6.26 5.69
CA ILE A 328 -8.18 5.40 5.26
C ILE A 328 -8.04 5.47 3.74
N LEU A 329 -9.11 5.19 3.00
CA LEU A 329 -9.10 5.28 1.54
C LEU A 329 -8.73 6.69 1.07
N TYR A 330 -9.38 7.71 1.63
CA TYR A 330 -9.18 9.10 1.23
C TYR A 330 -7.72 9.57 1.33
N VAL A 331 -7.04 9.24 2.44
CA VAL A 331 -5.61 9.56 2.61
C VAL A 331 -4.75 8.71 1.68
N ASN A 332 -5.15 7.47 1.40
CA ASN A 332 -4.41 6.57 0.53
C ASN A 332 -4.43 7.01 -0.94
N GLU A 333 -5.49 7.70 -1.37
CA GLU A 333 -5.62 8.22 -2.74
C GLU A 333 -4.75 9.47 -3.01
N ILE A 334 -4.28 10.18 -1.98
CA ILE A 334 -3.43 11.38 -2.13
C ILE A 334 -2.16 11.10 -2.95
N PRO A 335 -1.31 10.13 -2.59
CA PRO A 335 -0.13 9.79 -3.38
C PRO A 335 -0.47 9.25 -4.78
N ASP A 336 -1.62 8.60 -4.94
CA ASP A 336 -2.01 7.96 -6.20
C ASP A 336 -2.74 8.91 -7.17
N ALA A 337 -3.11 10.13 -6.74
CA ALA A 337 -3.97 11.04 -7.47
C ALA A 337 -3.53 11.34 -8.91
N LEU A 338 -2.21 11.42 -9.17
CA LEU A 338 -1.67 11.63 -10.51
C LEU A 338 -1.99 10.44 -11.42
N PHE A 339 -1.65 9.22 -10.98
CA PHE A 339 -1.84 7.99 -11.74
C PHE A 339 -3.31 7.60 -11.84
N ASP A 340 -4.10 7.84 -10.79
CA ASP A 340 -5.54 7.65 -10.81
C ASP A 340 -6.21 8.53 -11.87
N LYS A 341 -5.77 9.80 -11.99
CA LYS A 341 -6.25 10.70 -13.04
C LYS A 341 -5.87 10.20 -14.43
N GLU A 342 -4.63 9.73 -14.62
CA GLU A 342 -4.18 9.12 -15.89
C GLU A 342 -4.98 7.86 -16.25
N ALA A 343 -5.35 7.06 -15.25
CA ALA A 343 -6.22 5.87 -15.39
C ALA A 343 -7.71 6.20 -15.58
N GLY A 344 -8.09 7.49 -15.55
CA GLY A 344 -9.47 7.93 -15.69
C GLY A 344 -10.33 7.79 -14.42
N LYS A 345 -9.72 7.52 -13.26
CA LYS A 345 -10.40 7.54 -11.96
C LYS A 345 -10.63 8.99 -11.53
N ARG A 346 -11.88 9.30 -11.20
CA ARG A 346 -12.32 10.63 -10.74
C ARG A 346 -12.71 10.60 -9.26
N THR A 347 -11.80 10.18 -8.38
CA THR A 347 -12.02 10.18 -6.93
C THR A 347 -12.21 11.60 -6.38
N LEU A 348 -12.57 11.76 -5.11
CA LEU A 348 -12.68 13.10 -4.52
C LEU A 348 -11.32 13.80 -4.51
N VAL A 349 -10.25 13.07 -4.22
CA VAL A 349 -8.88 13.61 -4.20
C VAL A 349 -8.47 14.15 -5.57
N THR A 350 -8.78 13.44 -6.67
CA THR A 350 -8.38 13.90 -8.02
C THR A 350 -9.18 15.11 -8.52
N ARG A 351 -10.30 15.45 -7.88
CA ARG A 351 -11.18 16.58 -8.23
C ARG A 351 -10.86 17.87 -7.50
N LEU A 352 -10.07 17.79 -6.43
CA LEU A 352 -9.88 18.90 -5.49
C LEU A 352 -8.45 19.43 -5.56
N SER A 353 -8.29 20.70 -5.21
CA SER A 353 -6.97 21.26 -4.91
C SER A 353 -6.45 20.69 -3.58
N LYS A 354 -5.14 20.82 -3.32
CA LYS A 354 -4.55 20.50 -1.99
C LYS A 354 -5.40 21.08 -0.85
N ARG A 355 -5.78 22.35 -0.95
CA ARG A 355 -6.62 23.02 0.06
C ARG A 355 -7.97 22.32 0.22
N GLY A 356 -8.64 21.96 -0.88
CA GLY A 356 -9.91 21.23 -0.83
C GLY A 356 -9.76 19.86 -0.17
N VAL A 357 -8.67 19.14 -0.47
CA VAL A 357 -8.39 17.83 0.13
C VAL A 357 -8.20 17.94 1.64
N MET A 358 -7.40 18.92 2.08
CA MET A 358 -7.16 19.15 3.50
C MET A 358 -8.42 19.60 4.24
N VAL A 359 -9.25 20.45 3.63
CA VAL A 359 -10.52 20.90 4.25
C VAL A 359 -11.48 19.72 4.45
N LEU A 360 -11.63 18.84 3.46
CA LEU A 360 -12.49 17.66 3.61
C LEU A 360 -11.92 16.67 4.63
N LEU A 361 -10.61 16.45 4.66
CA LEU A 361 -9.97 15.64 5.70
C LEU A 361 -10.30 16.18 7.10
N ALA A 362 -10.13 17.49 7.33
CA ALA A 362 -10.48 18.11 8.60
C ALA A 362 -11.98 17.99 8.93
N ALA A 363 -12.85 18.22 7.94
CA ALA A 363 -14.30 18.13 8.12
C ALA A 363 -14.75 16.71 8.50
N PHE A 364 -14.26 15.68 7.81
CA PHE A 364 -14.61 14.30 8.14
C PHE A 364 -14.03 13.85 9.49
N LEU A 365 -12.81 14.27 9.84
CA LEU A 365 -12.26 14.03 11.18
C LEU A 365 -13.11 14.70 12.27
N LEU A 366 -13.54 15.95 12.05
CA LEU A 366 -14.45 16.64 12.97
C LEU A 366 -15.78 15.89 13.10
N LEU A 367 -16.35 15.41 11.99
CA LEU A 367 -17.59 14.64 11.99
C LEU A 367 -17.44 13.34 12.78
N VAL A 368 -16.33 12.60 12.66
CA VAL A 368 -16.08 11.40 13.49
C VAL A 368 -16.27 11.72 14.97
N TYR A 369 -15.61 12.76 15.46
CA TYR A 369 -15.66 13.10 16.88
C TYR A 369 -16.99 13.72 17.31
N LEU A 370 -17.63 14.49 16.44
CA LEU A 370 -18.98 15.00 16.67
C LEU A 370 -19.97 13.85 16.86
N PHE A 371 -19.96 12.86 15.96
CA PHE A 371 -20.86 11.72 16.05
C PHE A 371 -20.57 10.84 17.28
N ILE A 372 -19.31 10.65 17.67
CA ILE A 372 -18.97 9.96 18.93
C ILE A 372 -19.54 10.72 20.13
N ALA A 373 -19.40 12.05 20.17
CA ALA A 373 -19.91 12.87 21.27
C ALA A 373 -21.45 12.88 21.35
N LEU A 374 -22.13 12.79 20.20
CA LEU A 374 -23.59 12.79 20.13
C LEU A 374 -24.24 11.48 20.61
N ILE A 375 -23.52 10.34 20.58
CA ILE A 375 -24.05 9.04 21.02
C ILE A 375 -24.70 9.11 22.41
N PRO A 376 -24.00 9.53 23.49
CA PRO A 376 -24.61 9.61 24.82
C PRO A 376 -25.56 10.80 24.97
N VAL A 377 -25.31 11.93 24.30
CA VAL A 377 -26.16 13.13 24.36
C VAL A 377 -27.57 12.82 23.85
N LEU A 378 -27.68 11.99 22.81
CA LEU A 378 -28.94 11.55 22.24
C LEU A 378 -29.51 10.30 22.90
N SER A 379 -28.91 9.82 24.00
CA SER A 379 -29.30 8.57 24.68
C SER A 379 -29.27 7.33 23.76
N LEU A 380 -28.35 7.33 22.79
CA LEU A 380 -28.14 6.24 21.83
C LEU A 380 -26.95 5.34 22.19
N GLY A 381 -26.40 5.47 23.39
CA GLY A 381 -25.30 4.64 23.87
C GLY A 381 -24.75 5.16 25.20
N PRO A 382 -23.85 4.41 25.83
CA PRO A 382 -23.34 4.77 27.14
C PRO A 382 -22.32 5.91 27.05
N PRO A 383 -22.21 6.79 28.07
CA PRO A 383 -21.19 7.84 28.13
C PRO A 383 -19.74 7.33 28.02
N THR A 384 -19.49 6.06 28.33
CA THR A 384 -18.18 5.40 28.23
C THR A 384 -17.62 5.38 26.81
N VAL A 385 -18.44 5.51 25.76
CA VAL A 385 -17.96 5.64 24.36
C VAL A 385 -17.10 6.89 24.13
N LEU A 386 -17.21 7.89 25.01
CA LEU A 386 -16.40 9.12 24.95
C LEU A 386 -14.91 8.84 25.17
N ILE A 387 -14.51 7.66 25.66
CA ILE A 387 -13.10 7.25 25.69
C ILE A 387 -12.46 7.29 24.31
N ALA A 388 -13.22 7.09 23.22
CA ALA A 388 -12.73 7.21 21.86
C ALA A 388 -12.28 8.65 21.49
N LEU A 389 -12.77 9.69 22.21
CA LEU A 389 -12.32 11.08 22.01
C LEU A 389 -10.84 11.27 22.42
N THR A 390 -10.26 10.34 23.19
CA THR A 390 -8.82 10.38 23.52
C THR A 390 -7.93 10.22 22.29
N THR A 391 -8.46 9.81 21.13
CA THR A 391 -7.71 9.75 19.87
C THR A 391 -7.63 11.08 19.12
N ILE A 392 -8.27 12.16 19.59
CA ILE A 392 -8.20 13.49 18.94
C ILE A 392 -6.75 13.94 18.67
N PRO A 393 -5.79 13.83 19.62
CA PRO A 393 -4.39 14.18 19.34
C PRO A 393 -3.77 13.36 18.20
N LEU A 394 -4.18 12.10 18.04
CA LEU A 394 -3.74 11.23 16.97
C LEU A 394 -4.29 11.69 15.60
N SER A 395 -5.57 12.05 15.52
CA SER A 395 -6.15 12.66 14.32
C SER A 395 -5.54 14.00 13.94
N LEU A 396 -5.23 14.85 14.93
CA LEU A 396 -4.50 16.10 14.68
C LEU A 396 -3.10 15.83 14.12
N ARG A 397 -2.43 14.77 14.59
CA ARG A 397 -1.15 14.33 14.03
C ARG A 397 -1.32 13.83 12.60
N VAL A 398 -2.34 13.03 12.30
CA VAL A 398 -2.66 12.60 10.92
C VAL A 398 -2.80 13.82 10.02
N PHE A 399 -3.61 14.81 10.40
CA PHE A 399 -3.81 16.02 9.61
C PHE A 399 -2.50 16.76 9.34
N LYS A 400 -1.67 16.98 10.37
CA LYS A 400 -0.38 17.66 10.25
C LYS A 400 0.60 16.90 9.34
N GLU A 401 0.67 15.58 9.48
CA GLU A 401 1.57 14.73 8.71
C GLU A 401 1.13 14.62 7.24
N VAL A 402 -0.18 14.56 6.97
CA VAL A 402 -0.70 14.60 5.60
C VAL A 402 -0.42 15.95 4.95
N ASP A 403 -0.61 17.07 5.65
CA ASP A 403 -0.33 18.39 5.08
C ASP A 403 1.17 18.59 4.78
N ARG A 404 2.03 18.17 5.72
CA ARG A 404 3.48 18.27 5.61
C ARG A 404 4.03 17.47 4.44
N ASN A 405 3.53 16.25 4.25
CA ASN A 405 4.05 15.33 3.23
C ASN A 405 3.24 15.39 1.92
N PHE A 406 2.25 16.29 1.82
CA PHE A 406 1.37 16.40 0.65
C PHE A 406 2.15 16.60 -0.64
N GLY A 407 1.88 15.77 -1.65
CA GLY A 407 2.55 15.83 -2.95
C GLY A 407 3.88 15.06 -3.01
N ASN A 408 4.38 14.52 -1.90
CA ASN A 408 5.51 13.59 -1.89
C ASN A 408 5.02 12.16 -1.63
N GLN A 409 4.94 11.38 -2.71
CA GLN A 409 4.28 10.07 -2.76
C GLN A 409 4.81 9.08 -1.70
N TYR A 410 6.13 8.89 -1.60
CA TYR A 410 6.70 7.94 -0.64
C TYR A 410 6.84 8.51 0.77
N ALA A 411 7.00 9.83 0.92
CA ALA A 411 6.96 10.48 2.24
C ALA A 411 5.56 10.43 2.89
N MET A 412 4.50 10.16 2.11
CA MET A 412 3.15 9.95 2.61
C MET A 412 2.94 8.59 3.29
N ILE A 413 3.81 7.60 3.08
CA ILE A 413 3.65 6.24 3.64
C ILE A 413 3.50 6.25 5.17
N PRO A 414 4.32 6.98 5.94
CA PRO A 414 4.11 7.14 7.38
C PRO A 414 2.77 7.80 7.74
N SER A 415 2.33 8.81 6.96
CA SER A 415 1.03 9.49 7.16
C SER A 415 -0.15 8.53 6.95
N MET A 416 -0.09 7.67 5.91
CA MET A 416 -1.08 6.64 5.62
C MET A 416 -1.15 5.60 6.73
N SER A 417 0.00 5.09 7.17
CA SER A 417 0.10 4.14 8.30
C SER A 417 -0.46 4.73 9.60
N LEU A 418 -0.15 6.01 9.88
CA LEU A 418 -0.69 6.72 11.04
C LEU A 418 -2.21 6.83 10.99
N ASN A 419 -2.79 7.08 9.80
CA ASN A 419 -4.23 7.16 9.62
C ASN A 419 -4.94 5.80 9.78
N VAL A 420 -4.32 4.72 9.30
CA VAL A 420 -4.78 3.34 9.58
C VAL A 420 -4.79 3.09 11.10
N LYS A 421 -3.69 3.44 11.79
CA LYS A 421 -3.61 3.32 13.25
C LYS A 421 -4.69 4.13 13.95
N ASN A 422 -4.91 5.38 13.52
CA ASN A 422 -5.96 6.25 14.07
C ASN A 422 -7.35 5.60 13.97
N SER A 423 -7.66 5.05 12.81
CA SER A 423 -8.94 4.37 12.55
C SER A 423 -9.11 3.13 13.43
N VAL A 424 -8.11 2.25 13.47
CA VAL A 424 -8.16 1.02 14.27
C VAL A 424 -8.29 1.34 15.76
N VAL A 425 -7.45 2.22 16.29
CA VAL A 425 -7.48 2.58 17.73
C VAL A 425 -8.81 3.24 18.10
N THR A 426 -9.33 4.15 17.26
CA THR A 426 -10.61 4.82 17.53
C THR A 426 -11.78 3.83 17.52
N CYS A 427 -11.83 2.91 16.54
CA CYS A 427 -12.87 1.86 16.52
C CYS A 427 -12.78 0.92 17.72
N ILE A 428 -11.57 0.53 18.14
CA ILE A 428 -11.37 -0.33 19.33
C ILE A 428 -11.85 0.39 20.60
N LEU A 429 -11.47 1.65 20.79
CA LEU A 429 -11.90 2.42 21.96
C LEU A 429 -13.40 2.69 21.96
N LEU A 430 -13.99 2.94 20.79
CA LEU A 430 -15.44 3.08 20.64
C LEU A 430 -16.17 1.79 21.02
N ALA A 431 -15.73 0.64 20.49
CA ALA A 431 -16.28 -0.66 20.84
C ALA A 431 -16.10 -0.97 22.33
N ALA A 432 -14.91 -0.73 22.89
CA ALA A 432 -14.62 -0.92 24.31
C ALA A 432 -15.52 -0.06 25.19
N GLY A 433 -15.81 1.18 24.78
CA GLY A 433 -16.76 2.05 25.46
C GLY A 433 -18.14 1.41 25.56
N TYR A 434 -18.66 0.80 24.48
CA TYR A 434 -19.92 0.06 24.54
C TYR A 434 -19.86 -1.15 25.47
N PHE A 435 -18.81 -1.97 25.41
CA PHE A 435 -18.66 -3.14 26.27
C PHE A 435 -18.59 -2.75 27.76
N VAL A 436 -17.79 -1.74 28.12
CA VAL A 436 -17.67 -1.26 29.50
C VAL A 436 -18.99 -0.65 29.98
N GLY A 437 -19.66 0.13 29.13
CA GLY A 437 -20.92 0.76 29.50
C GLY A 437 -22.07 -0.22 29.72
N ALA A 438 -21.94 -1.46 29.28
CA ALA A 438 -22.92 -2.53 29.53
C ALA A 438 -22.66 -3.27 30.86
N LEU A 439 -21.46 -3.11 31.44
CA LEU A 439 -21.05 -3.72 32.72
C LEU A 439 -21.29 -2.79 33.91
N LEU A 440 -21.54 -1.50 33.64
CA LEU A 440 -21.91 -0.46 34.60
C LEU A 440 -23.41 -0.27 34.60
#